data_AF-A8U9Y2-F1
#
_entry.id   AF-A8U9Y2-F1
#
_cell.length_a   1.000
_cell.length_b   1.000
_cell.length_c   1.000
_cell.angle_alpha   90.00
_cell.angle_beta   90.00
_cell.angle_gamma   90.00
#
_symmetry.space_group_name_H-M   'P 1'
#
loop_
_entity.id
_entity.type
_entity.pdbx_description
1 polymer ?
#
loop_
_entity_poly.entity_id
_entity_poly.type
_entity_poly.pdbx_seq_one_letter_code
_entity_poly.pdbx_strand_id
1 'polypeptide(L)'
;MAKRTKKVGIVGKYGTRYGASLRKTIKKMEISQHGKYTCEFCGKEAMKRTAVGIWGCKRCGKTIAGGAWVPKTTAAATVRSAVRRLRELKEQ
;
A
#
# COMPACT_ATOMS: atom_id res chain seq x y z
N MET A 1 6.64 -9.04 -23.87
CA MET A 1 5.81 -7.81 -23.89
C MET A 1 6.70 -6.59 -24.08
N ALA A 2 6.39 -5.71 -25.03
CA ALA A 2 7.18 -4.50 -25.28
C ALA A 2 6.84 -3.37 -24.30
N LYS A 3 7.83 -2.53 -23.99
CA LYS A 3 7.66 -1.35 -23.12
C LYS A 3 6.83 -0.28 -23.85
N ARG A 4 5.60 -0.05 -23.40
CA ARG A 4 4.65 0.89 -24.05
C ARG A 4 4.89 2.36 -23.74
N THR A 5 5.49 2.69 -22.59
CA THR A 5 5.69 4.09 -22.18
C THR A 5 7.08 4.32 -21.61
N LYS A 6 7.69 5.47 -21.92
CA LYS A 6 9.03 5.84 -21.41
C LYS A 6 8.98 6.35 -19.97
N LYS A 7 8.04 7.26 -19.66
CA LYS A 7 7.97 7.96 -18.36
C LYS A 7 6.64 7.78 -17.62
N VAL A 8 5.50 7.76 -18.33
CA VAL A 8 4.18 7.94 -17.70
C VAL A 8 3.68 6.70 -16.95
N GLY A 9 3.77 5.48 -17.48
CA GLY A 9 3.24 4.29 -16.79
C GLY A 9 1.73 4.35 -16.56
N ILE A 10 1.26 3.97 -15.36
CA ILE A 10 -0.17 3.88 -15.02
C ILE A 10 -0.97 5.18 -15.22
N VAL A 11 -0.32 6.34 -15.05
CA VAL A 11 -0.94 7.66 -15.26
C VAL A 11 -1.10 8.04 -16.74
N GLY A 12 -0.73 7.14 -17.66
CA GLY A 12 -1.03 7.29 -19.10
C GLY A 12 -2.54 7.40 -19.37
N LYS A 13 -3.39 6.81 -18.51
CA LYS A 13 -4.86 6.92 -18.59
C LYS A 13 -5.40 8.35 -18.53
N TYR A 14 -4.62 9.29 -17.97
CA TYR A 14 -5.02 10.70 -17.88
C TYR A 14 -4.70 11.51 -19.15
N GLY A 15 -3.98 10.94 -20.12
CA GLY A 15 -3.60 11.64 -21.35
C GLY A 15 -2.75 12.88 -21.07
N THR A 16 -3.05 13.98 -21.78
CA THR A 16 -2.35 15.28 -21.65
C THR A 16 -2.84 16.14 -20.48
N ARG A 17 -3.94 15.76 -19.82
CA ARG A 17 -4.60 16.57 -18.79
C ARG A 17 -3.78 16.67 -17.49
N TYR A 18 -4.13 17.68 -16.68
CA TYR A 18 -3.68 17.91 -15.29
C TYR A 18 -2.21 18.29 -15.09
N GLY A 19 -1.39 18.33 -16.15
CA GLY A 19 0.02 18.71 -16.05
C GLY A 19 0.93 17.60 -15.49
N ALA A 20 2.25 17.85 -15.52
CA ALA A 20 3.24 16.83 -15.19
C ALA A 20 3.42 16.62 -13.67
N SER A 21 3.34 17.69 -12.87
CA SER A 21 3.55 17.62 -11.41
C SER A 21 2.50 16.73 -10.73
N LEU A 22 1.21 17.01 -10.97
CA LEU A 22 0.11 16.24 -10.41
C LEU A 22 0.15 14.77 -10.82
N ARG A 23 0.45 14.49 -12.10
CA ARG A 23 0.59 13.11 -12.59
C ARG A 23 1.77 12.36 -11.95
N LYS A 24 2.88 13.03 -11.62
CA LYS A 24 3.99 12.38 -10.91
C LYS A 24 3.60 11.99 -9.48
N THR A 25 2.85 12.84 -8.78
CA THR A 25 2.36 12.56 -7.41
C THR A 25 1.36 11.41 -7.42
N ILE A 26 0.35 11.47 -8.31
CA ILE A 26 -0.66 10.41 -8.46
C ILE A 26 -0.02 9.08 -8.87
N LYS A 27 0.99 9.10 -9.76
CA LYS A 27 1.69 7.88 -10.18
C LYS A 27 2.24 7.10 -8.99
N LYS A 28 2.82 7.77 -7.99
CA LYS A 28 3.34 7.10 -6.77
C LYS A 28 2.20 6.41 -6.00
N MET A 29 1.09 7.12 -5.78
CA MET A 29 -0.08 6.60 -5.05
C MET A 29 -0.81 5.48 -5.80
N GLU A 30 -0.89 5.57 -7.13
CA GLU A 30 -1.53 4.56 -7.96
C GLU A 30 -0.73 3.27 -8.06
N ILE A 31 0.59 3.36 -8.13
CA ILE A 31 1.46 2.18 -8.12
C ILE A 31 1.32 1.45 -6.78
N SER A 32 1.36 2.17 -5.66
CA SER A 32 1.24 1.54 -4.34
C SER A 32 -0.13 0.89 -4.15
N GLN A 33 -1.22 1.58 -4.47
CA GLN A 33 -2.55 1.02 -4.19
C GLN A 33 -2.91 -0.21 -5.04
N HIS A 34 -2.39 -0.31 -6.27
CA HIS A 34 -2.62 -1.44 -7.17
C HIS A 34 -1.57 -2.55 -7.02
N GLY A 35 -0.52 -2.31 -6.23
CA GLY A 35 0.50 -3.29 -5.91
C GLY A 35 -0.07 -4.48 -5.15
N LYS A 36 0.58 -5.65 -5.32
CA LYS A 36 0.38 -6.79 -4.43
C LYS A 36 1.39 -6.68 -3.30
N TYR A 37 0.95 -6.97 -2.09
CA TYR A 37 1.81 -6.97 -0.91
C TYR A 37 1.87 -8.36 -0.28
N THR A 38 2.93 -8.60 0.47
CA THR A 38 3.12 -9.81 1.28
C THR A 38 2.12 -9.83 2.42
N CYS A 39 1.35 -10.91 2.52
CA CYS A 39 0.44 -11.14 3.62
C CYS A 39 1.18 -11.65 4.84
N GLU A 40 1.00 -11.02 6.01
CA GLU A 40 1.63 -11.42 7.27
C GLU A 40 1.15 -12.77 7.80
N PHE A 41 -0.07 -13.19 7.41
CA PHE A 41 -0.65 -14.44 7.92
C PHE A 41 -0.20 -15.66 7.13
N CYS A 42 -0.09 -15.56 5.81
CA CYS A 42 0.21 -16.72 4.96
C CYS A 42 1.51 -16.57 4.14
N GLY A 43 2.27 -15.49 4.32
CA GLY A 43 3.55 -15.22 3.66
C GLY A 43 3.49 -14.94 2.14
N LYS A 44 2.32 -15.09 1.51
CA LYS A 44 2.16 -14.97 0.05
C LYS A 44 1.93 -13.50 -0.37
N GLU A 45 2.46 -13.13 -1.54
CA GLU A 45 2.18 -11.84 -2.20
C GLU A 45 0.79 -11.80 -2.84
N ALA A 46 -0.24 -11.79 -2.00
CA ALA A 46 -1.63 -11.85 -2.42
C ALA A 46 -2.53 -10.82 -1.73
N MET A 47 -1.95 -9.93 -0.93
CA MET A 47 -2.66 -8.83 -0.30
C MET A 47 -2.94 -7.74 -1.33
N LYS A 48 -4.21 -7.38 -1.50
CA LYS A 48 -4.67 -6.30 -2.38
C LYS A 48 -5.64 -5.38 -1.64
N ARG A 49 -5.73 -4.14 -2.11
CA ARG A 49 -6.69 -3.16 -1.62
C ARG A 49 -8.10 -3.52 -2.10
N THR A 50 -9.05 -3.62 -1.18
CA THR A 50 -10.48 -3.83 -1.49
C THR A 50 -11.22 -2.50 -1.42
N ALA A 51 -10.97 -1.70 -0.38
CA ALA A 51 -11.53 -0.36 -0.21
C ALA A 51 -10.48 0.55 0.44
N VAL A 52 -10.83 1.82 0.66
CA VAL A 52 -9.97 2.74 1.42
C VAL A 52 -9.73 2.16 2.82
N GLY A 53 -8.46 1.91 3.17
CA GLY A 53 -8.09 1.36 4.47
C GLY A 53 -8.40 -0.12 4.68
N ILE A 54 -9.01 -0.81 3.71
CA ILE A 54 -9.33 -2.25 3.80
C ILE A 54 -8.51 -3.04 2.80
N TRP A 55 -7.76 -4.00 3.29
CA TRP A 55 -6.86 -4.85 2.51
C TRP A 55 -7.23 -6.32 2.69
N GLY A 56 -7.47 -7.03 1.59
CA GLY A 56 -7.84 -8.45 1.60
C GLY A 56 -6.76 -9.33 0.95
N CYS A 57 -6.50 -10.49 1.56
CA CYS A 57 -5.61 -11.50 0.98
C CYS A 57 -6.43 -12.52 0.20
N LYS A 58 -6.20 -12.62 -1.11
CA LYS A 58 -6.92 -13.60 -1.94
C LYS A 58 -6.57 -15.06 -1.59
N ARG A 59 -5.41 -15.32 -0.96
CA ARG A 59 -4.94 -16.68 -0.67
C ARG A 59 -5.48 -17.24 0.64
N CYS A 60 -5.47 -16.47 1.72
CA CYS A 60 -5.91 -16.93 3.04
C CYS A 60 -7.25 -16.31 3.50
N GLY A 61 -7.87 -15.45 2.69
CA GLY A 61 -9.15 -14.81 3.00
C GLY A 61 -9.10 -13.77 4.13
N LYS A 62 -7.95 -13.55 4.76
CA LYS A 62 -7.80 -12.57 5.83
C LYS A 62 -7.90 -11.14 5.29
N THR A 63 -8.65 -10.33 6.01
CA THR A 63 -8.82 -8.90 5.74
C THR A 63 -8.23 -8.11 6.91
N ILE A 64 -7.48 -7.05 6.60
CA ILE A 64 -6.87 -6.16 7.59
C ILE A 64 -7.25 -4.71 7.35
N ALA A 65 -7.29 -3.94 8.43
CA ALA A 65 -7.27 -2.50 8.38
C ALA A 65 -5.84 -2.01 8.13
N GLY A 66 -5.67 -1.11 7.17
CA GLY A 66 -4.39 -0.56 6.76
C GLY A 66 -4.50 0.89 6.33
N GLY A 67 -3.47 1.40 5.66
CA GLY A 67 -3.50 2.75 5.09
C GLY A 67 -4.36 2.88 3.84
N ALA A 68 -4.58 4.12 3.42
CA ALA A 68 -5.37 4.42 2.21
C ALA A 68 -4.75 3.85 0.92
N TRP A 69 -3.42 3.95 0.79
CA TRP A 69 -2.67 3.57 -0.44
C TRP A 69 -1.62 2.47 -0.22
N VAL A 70 -1.31 2.15 1.04
CA VAL A 70 -0.36 1.12 1.46
C VAL A 70 -0.94 0.35 2.65
N PRO A 71 -0.72 -0.97 2.79
CA PRO A 71 -1.30 -1.75 3.88
C PRO A 71 -0.71 -1.36 5.26
N LYS A 72 0.56 -0.95 5.32
CA LYS A 72 1.22 -0.46 6.54
C LYS A 72 1.68 0.99 6.33
N THR A 73 1.16 1.91 7.12
CA THR A 73 1.66 3.29 7.18
C THR A 73 2.87 3.38 8.09
N THR A 74 3.78 4.34 7.83
CA THR A 74 4.95 4.62 8.68
C THR A 74 4.55 4.99 10.10
N ALA A 75 3.54 5.85 10.27
CA ALA A 75 3.03 6.23 11.59
C ALA A 75 2.47 5.02 12.38
N ALA A 76 1.68 4.15 11.74
CA ALA A 76 1.22 2.93 12.42
C ALA A 76 2.37 1.98 12.80
N ALA A 77 3.47 1.95 12.03
CA ALA A 77 4.65 1.16 12.38
C ALA A 77 5.34 1.71 13.63
N THR A 78 5.49 3.03 13.76
CA THR A 78 6.11 3.66 14.94
C THR A 78 5.23 3.54 16.19
N VAL A 79 3.90 3.64 16.04
CA VAL A 79 2.97 3.43 17.17
C VAL A 79 3.04 1.98 17.66
N ARG A 80 3.09 0.99 16.76
CA ARG A 80 3.22 -0.42 17.16
C ARG A 80 4.50 -0.68 17.96
N SER A 81 5.64 -0.12 17.54
CA SER A 81 6.90 -0.30 18.28
C SER A 81 6.86 0.41 19.64
N ALA A 82 6.29 1.62 19.70
CA ALA A 82 6.15 2.36 20.96
C ALA A 82 5.23 1.64 21.96
N VAL A 83 4.07 1.15 21.50
CA VAL A 83 3.13 0.40 22.34
C VAL A 83 3.75 -0.90 22.86
N ARG A 84 4.51 -1.62 22.02
CA ARG A 84 5.22 -2.83 22.45
C ARG A 84 6.19 -2.52 23.60
N ARG A 85 7.05 -1.50 23.43
CA ARG A 85 8.02 -1.08 24.44
C ARG A 85 7.35 -0.68 25.76
N LEU A 86 6.25 0.05 25.70
CA LEU A 86 5.51 0.48 26.91
C LEU A 86 4.85 -0.69 27.65
N ARG A 87 4.45 -1.75 26.94
CA ARG A 87 3.91 -2.97 27.56
C ARG A 87 5.01 -3.75 28.29
N GLU A 88 6.15 -3.94 27.65
CA GLU A 88 7.32 -4.61 28.23
C GLU A 88 7.78 -3.92 29.54
N LEU A 89 7.77 -2.58 29.58
CA LEU A 89 8.11 -1.80 30.77
C LEU A 89 7.08 -1.90 31.91
N LYS A 90 5.83 -2.23 31.62
CA LYS A 90 4.77 -2.36 32.63
C LYS A 90 4.77 -3.76 33.27
N GLU A 91 5.23 -4.77 32.53
CA GLU A 91 5.27 -6.16 32.97
C GLU A 91 6.51 -6.50 33.80
N GLN A 92 7.54 -5.63 33.76
CA GLN A 92 8.64 -5.60 34.73
C GLN A 92 8.21 -4.96 36.04
#